data_AF-A0A6D2HSJ2-F1
#
_entry.id   AF-A0A6D2HSJ2-F1
#
_cell.length_a   1.000
_cell.length_b   1.000
_cell.length_c   1.000
_cell.angle_alpha   90.00
_cell.angle_beta   90.00
_cell.angle_gamma   90.00
#
_symmetry.space_group_name_H-M   'P 1'
#
loop_
_entity.id
_entity.type
_entity.pdbx_description
1 polymer ?
#
loop_
_entity_poly.entity_id
_entity_poly.type
_entity_poly.pdbx_seq_one_letter_code
_entity_poly.pdbx_strand_id
1 'polypeptide(L)'
;MIQSLSTSTDNFSLGNKLGEGGFGPVYKAWKLWDDFVADSLADPTAFDESFEKEIKKCVQIGLLCVQDVASDRPNVSTVIWILTTERTRTFPSRNSLHL
;
A
#
# COMPACT_ATOMS: atom_id res chain seq x y z
N MET A 1 -2.02 24.54 -20.58
CA MET A 1 -1.93 23.86 -19.27
C MET A 1 -3.08 22.90 -19.05
N ILE A 2 -4.36 23.34 -19.03
CA ILE A 2 -5.52 22.41 -18.87
C ILE A 2 -5.76 21.51 -20.10
N GLN A 3 -5.65 22.07 -21.32
CA GLN A 3 -5.78 21.31 -22.58
C GLN A 3 -4.78 20.14 -22.65
N SER A 4 -3.52 20.37 -22.31
CA SER A 4 -2.47 19.34 -22.29
C SER A 4 -2.78 18.21 -21.31
N LEU A 5 -3.39 18.53 -20.17
CA LEU A 5 -3.80 17.51 -19.20
C LEU A 5 -4.94 16.65 -19.78
N SER A 6 -5.96 17.30 -20.36
CA SER A 6 -7.10 16.63 -20.97
C SER A 6 -6.68 15.72 -22.13
N THR A 7 -5.78 16.17 -23.01
CA THR A 7 -5.29 15.36 -24.13
C THR A 7 -4.45 14.17 -23.66
N SER A 8 -3.59 14.36 -22.66
CA SER A 8 -2.74 13.29 -22.13
C SER A 8 -3.51 12.23 -21.34
N THR A 9 -4.67 12.57 -20.77
CA THR A 9 -5.53 11.61 -20.04
C THR A 9 -6.68 11.07 -20.89
N ASP A 10 -6.77 11.44 -22.18
CA ASP A 10 -7.91 11.17 -23.05
C ASP A 10 -9.24 11.61 -22.40
N ASN A 11 -9.32 12.89 -22.04
CA ASN A 11 -10.44 13.51 -21.32
C ASN A 11 -10.81 12.78 -20.02
N PHE A 12 -9.81 12.36 -19.25
CA PHE A 12 -10.00 11.58 -18.03
C PHE A 12 -10.79 10.29 -18.27
N SER A 13 -10.56 9.63 -19.41
CA SER A 13 -11.08 8.30 -19.71
C SER A 13 -10.82 7.35 -18.54
N LEU A 14 -11.81 6.53 -18.20
CA LEU A 14 -11.69 5.53 -17.13
C LEU A 14 -10.51 4.57 -17.40
N GLY A 15 -10.20 4.28 -18.66
CA GLY A 15 -9.06 3.44 -19.04
C GLY A 15 -7.68 4.07 -18.80
N ASN A 16 -7.62 5.39 -18.56
CA ASN A 16 -6.39 6.15 -18.33
C ASN A 16 -6.35 6.77 -16.93
N LYS A 17 -7.10 6.21 -15.97
CA LYS A 17 -7.05 6.66 -14.58
C LYS A 17 -5.64 6.52 -14.01
N LEU A 18 -5.02 7.66 -13.74
CA LEU A 18 -3.75 7.72 -13.02
C LEU A 18 -3.97 7.19 -11.60
N GLY A 19 -3.29 6.09 -11.27
CA GLY A 19 -3.35 5.47 -9.94
C GLY A 19 -4.17 4.17 -9.85
N GLU A 20 -4.91 3.77 -10.89
CA GLU A 20 -5.59 2.45 -10.92
C GLU A 20 -4.70 1.32 -11.50
N GLY A 21 -3.47 1.63 -11.89
CA GLY A 21 -2.56 0.68 -12.51
C GLY A 21 -2.10 -0.43 -11.54
N GLY A 22 -2.43 -1.68 -11.88
CA GLY A 22 -1.97 -2.91 -11.19
C GLY A 22 -0.51 -3.29 -11.46
N PHE A 23 0.39 -2.33 -11.66
CA PHE A 23 1.79 -2.60 -12.03
C PHE A 23 2.82 -1.70 -11.32
N GLY A 24 2.40 -0.89 -10.35
CA GLY A 24 3.27 0.02 -9.60
C GLY A 24 3.89 -0.60 -8.32
N PRO A 25 4.75 0.14 -7.61
CA PRO A 25 5.35 -0.31 -6.34
C PRO A 25 4.31 -0.76 -5.30
N VAL A 26 3.18 -0.05 -5.20
CA VAL A 26 2.06 -0.40 -4.31
C VAL A 26 1.44 -1.75 -4.69
N TYR A 27 1.21 -1.98 -5.98
CA TYR A 27 0.72 -3.28 -6.47
C TYR A 27 1.70 -4.42 -6.15
N LYS A 28 3.00 -4.20 -6.38
CA LYS A 28 4.04 -5.18 -6.06
C LYS A 28 4.07 -5.50 -4.56
N ALA A 29 3.90 -4.48 -3.71
CA ALA A 29 3.84 -4.67 -2.26
C ALA A 29 2.62 -5.49 -1.83
N TRP A 30 1.43 -5.22 -2.39
CA TRP A 30 0.23 -6.03 -2.17
C TRP A 30 0.43 -7.48 -2.59
N LYS A 31 1.01 -7.73 -3.77
CA LYS A 31 1.29 -9.08 -4.24
C LYS A 31 2.24 -9.83 -3.29
N LEU A 32 3.34 -9.21 -2.89
CA LEU A 32 4.30 -9.82 -1.96
C LEU A 32 3.71 -10.03 -0.55
N TRP A 33 2.79 -9.17 -0.13
CA TRP A 33 2.04 -9.35 1.11
C TRP A 33 1.11 -10.55 1.06
N ASP A 34 0.33 -10.70 -0.02
CA ASP A 34 -0.58 -11.83 -0.24
C ASP A 34 0.19 -13.17 -0.36
N ASP A 35 1.38 -13.13 -0.97
CA ASP A 35 2.29 -14.27 -1.10
C ASP A 35 3.06 -14.58 0.20
N PHE A 36 2.80 -13.87 1.31
CA PHE A 36 3.48 -13.99 2.61
C PHE A 36 5.01 -13.80 2.57
N VAL A 37 5.50 -13.05 1.58
CA VAL A 37 6.94 -12.74 1.38
C VAL A 37 7.23 -11.25 1.53
N ALA A 38 6.48 -10.58 2.41
CA ALA A 38 6.57 -9.14 2.66
C ALA A 38 7.98 -8.67 3.08
N ASP A 39 8.78 -9.53 3.71
CA ASP A 39 10.16 -9.21 4.11
C ASP A 39 11.07 -8.90 2.91
N SER A 40 10.73 -9.42 1.73
CA SER A 40 11.42 -9.11 0.47
C SER A 40 11.25 -7.66 0.00
N LEU A 41 10.41 -6.88 0.67
CA LEU A 41 10.28 -5.43 0.45
C LEU A 41 11.37 -4.63 1.16
N ALA A 42 12.04 -5.20 2.15
CA ALA A 42 13.11 -4.52 2.86
C ALA A 42 14.33 -4.33 1.95
N ASP A 43 15.05 -3.22 2.16
CA ASP A 43 16.35 -3.03 1.54
C ASP A 43 17.31 -4.10 2.08
N PRO A 44 17.94 -4.93 1.23
CA PRO A 44 18.87 -5.98 1.66
C PRO A 44 20.04 -5.46 2.50
N THR A 45 20.41 -4.19 2.35
CA THR A 45 21.49 -3.55 3.11
C THR A 45 21.05 -3.05 4.49
N ALA A 46 19.74 -2.90 4.68
CA ALA A 46 19.12 -2.50 5.94
C ALA A 46 18.37 -3.66 6.64
N PHE A 47 18.35 -4.84 6.02
CA PHE A 47 17.68 -6.01 6.55
C PHE A 47 18.55 -6.73 7.58
N ASP A 48 18.03 -6.84 8.79
CA ASP A 48 18.51 -7.71 9.85
C ASP A 48 17.31 -8.53 10.34
N GLU A 49 17.47 -9.83 10.52
CA GLU A 49 16.42 -10.76 10.94
C GLU A 49 15.78 -10.34 12.28
N SER A 50 16.53 -9.62 13.13
CA SER A 50 16.02 -9.06 14.38
C SER A 50 14.91 -8.02 14.19
N PHE A 51 14.79 -7.39 13.01
CA PHE A 51 13.76 -6.39 12.69
C PHE A 51 12.60 -6.94 11.87
N GLU A 52 12.52 -8.25 11.63
CA GLU A 52 11.47 -8.87 10.80
C GLU A 52 10.05 -8.43 11.24
N LYS A 53 9.81 -8.36 12.56
CA LYS A 53 8.52 -7.96 13.11
C LYS A 53 8.20 -6.50 12.80
N GLU A 54 9.17 -5.61 12.98
CA GLU A 54 9.07 -4.19 12.70
C GLU A 54 8.85 -3.94 11.20
N ILE A 55 9.56 -4.67 10.34
CA ILE A 55 9.40 -4.61 8.89
C ILE A 55 7.97 -5.00 8.52
N LYS A 56 7.45 -6.13 9.04
CA LYS A 56 6.08 -6.56 8.81
C LYS A 56 5.06 -5.52 9.27
N LYS A 57 5.25 -4.90 10.44
CA LYS A 57 4.40 -3.80 10.92
C LYS A 57 4.44 -2.60 9.97
N CYS A 58 5.62 -2.21 9.51
CA CYS A 58 5.80 -1.09 8.57
C CYS A 58 5.11 -1.36 7.23
N VAL A 59 5.27 -2.56 6.67
CA VAL A 59 4.58 -2.96 5.43
C VAL A 59 3.06 -2.93 5.65
N GLN A 60 2.57 -3.52 6.74
CA GLN A 60 1.16 -3.53 7.09
C GLN A 60 0.55 -2.12 7.16
N ILE A 61 1.21 -1.20 7.88
CA ILE A 61 0.80 0.20 7.98
C ILE A 61 0.81 0.85 6.60
N GLY A 62 1.88 0.65 5.82
CA GLY A 62 1.99 1.17 4.47
C GLY A 62 0.82 0.77 3.59
N LEU A 63 0.44 -0.51 3.61
CA LEU A 63 -0.70 -1.05 2.86
C LEU A 63 -2.05 -0.51 3.34
N LEU A 64 -2.25 -0.35 4.65
CA LEU A 64 -3.45 0.28 5.22
C LEU A 64 -3.56 1.76 4.80
N CYS A 65 -2.46 2.49 4.73
CA CYS A 65 -2.44 3.91 4.33
C CYS A 65 -2.80 4.14 2.86
N VAL A 66 -2.59 3.14 2.00
CA VAL A 66 -2.84 3.21 0.55
C VAL A 66 -4.09 2.44 0.13
N GLN A 67 -5.03 2.21 1.07
CA GLN A 67 -6.31 1.60 0.73
C GLN A 67 -7.07 2.43 -0.31
N ASP A 68 -7.70 1.72 -1.26
CA ASP A 68 -8.48 2.33 -2.34
C ASP A 68 -9.64 3.14 -1.77
N VAL A 69 -10.35 2.56 -0.80
CA VAL A 69 -11.42 3.22 -0.06
C VAL A 69 -10.83 4.11 1.02
N ALA A 70 -11.09 5.42 0.93
CA ALA A 70 -10.53 6.41 1.84
C ALA A 70 -10.93 6.18 3.31
N SER A 71 -12.12 5.65 3.58
CA SER A 71 -12.58 5.35 4.96
C SER A 71 -11.84 4.19 5.62
N ASP A 72 -11.17 3.35 4.83
CA ASP A 72 -10.45 2.18 5.34
C ASP A 72 -9.00 2.54 5.75
N ARG A 73 -8.57 3.76 5.43
CA ARG A 73 -7.25 4.26 5.81
C ARG A 73 -7.23 4.59 7.30
N PRO A 74 -6.16 4.22 8.02
CA PRO A 74 -6.06 4.51 9.44
C PRO A 74 -5.84 6.02 9.65
N ASN A 75 -6.40 6.54 10.74
CA ASN A 75 -5.98 7.85 11.25
C ASN A 75 -4.58 7.76 11.88
N VAL A 76 -3.95 8.92 12.07
CA VAL A 76 -2.58 9.00 12.60
C VAL A 76 -2.46 8.37 13.99
N SER A 77 -3.47 8.49 14.85
CA SER A 77 -3.43 7.88 16.19
C SER A 77 -3.44 6.35 16.13
N THR A 78 -4.14 5.75 15.17
CA THR A 78 -4.11 4.32 14.92
C THR A 78 -2.73 3.88 14.42
N VAL A 79 -2.11 4.66 13.51
CA VAL A 79 -0.73 4.39 13.04
C VAL A 79 0.25 4.39 14.21
N ILE A 80 0.21 5.42 15.07
CA ILE A 80 1.06 5.51 16.26
C ILE A 80 0.82 4.32 17.19
N TRP A 81 -0.44 3.94 17.39
CA TRP A 81 -0.77 2.80 18.23
C TRP A 81 -0.21 1.47 17.68
N ILE A 82 -0.25 1.25 16.36
CA ILE A 82 0.34 0.05 15.74
C ILE A 82 1.88 0.08 15.88
N LEU A 83 2.52 1.24 15.68
CA LEU A 83 3.98 1.37 15.80
C LEU A 83 4.51 1.15 17.22
N THR A 84 3.74 1.59 18.23
CA THR A 84 4.16 1.57 19.64
C THR A 84 3.72 0.33 20.40
N THR A 85 2.95 -0.56 19.77
CA THR A 85 2.44 -1.76 20.43
C THR A 85 2.81 -3.04 19.67
N GLU A 86 2.67 -4.17 20.34
CA GLU A 86 2.91 -5.50 19.75
C GLU A 86 1.69 -6.10 19.04
N ARG A 87 0.58 -5.35 18.89
CA ARG A 87 -0.67 -5.90 18.33
C ARG A 87 -0.92 -5.47 16.90
N THR A 88 -0.84 -6.44 16.00
CA THR A 88 -1.40 -6.37 14.64
C THR A 88 -2.86 -6.87 14.68
N ARG A 89 -3.84 -5.95 14.77
CA ARG A 89 -5.26 -6.35 14.81
C ARG A 89 -5.93 -6.48 13.44
N THR A 90 -5.39 -5.84 12.40
CA THR A 90 -6.08 -5.71 11.11
C THR A 90 -5.14 -6.07 9.97
N PHE A 91 -5.29 -7.28 9.43
CA PHE A 91 -4.63 -7.63 8.19
C PHE A 91 -5.21 -6.76 7.07
N PRO A 92 -4.37 -6.02 6.32
CA PRO A 92 -4.83 -5.28 5.18
C PRO A 92 -5.36 -6.31 4.18
N SER A 93 -6.66 -6.29 3.95
CA SER A 93 -7.25 -6.97 2.80
C SER A 93 -7.22 -5.99 1.65
N ARG A 94 -6.72 -6.43 0.51
CA ARG A 94 -7.05 -5.77 -0.75
C ARG A 94 -8.55 -5.99 -0.91
N ASN A 95 -9.36 -4.95 -0.76
CA ASN A 95 -10.80 -5.07 -0.99
C ASN A 95 -10.98 -5.48 -2.46
N SER A 96 -11.13 -6.79 -2.69
CA SER A 96 -11.38 -7.32 -4.01
C SER A 96 -12.79 -6.90 -4.39
N LEU A 97 -12.89 -5.97 -5.34
CA LEU A 97 -13.71 -6.03 -6.55
C LEU A 97 -13.91 -4.60 -7.10
N HIS A 98 -13.03 -4.19 -8.00
CA HIS A 98 -13.38 -3.53 -9.26
C HIS A 98 -12.12 -3.47 -10.15
N LEU A 99 -11.77 -4.63 -10.72
CA LEU A 99 -11.39 -4.69 -12.13
C LEU A 99 -12.66 -5.05 -12.90
#